data_AF-F4G299-F1
#
_entry.id   AF-F4G299-F1
#
_cell.length_a   1.000
_cell.length_b   1.000
_cell.length_c   1.000
_cell.angle_alpha   90.00
_cell.angle_beta   90.00
_cell.angle_gamma   90.00
#
_symmetry.space_group_name_H-M   'P 1'
#
loop_
_entity.id
_entity.type
_entity.pdbx_description
1 polymer ?
#
loop_
_entity_poly.entity_id
_entity_poly.type
_entity_poly.pdbx_seq_one_letter_code
_entity_poly.pdbx_strand_id
1 'polypeptide(L)'
;MAITQNKRLLLELGSMGFSSVVMTEDQFKIICERGEPLCYYALYDSKVVCGSLPNVKFVSSELTCNELDRLSRAQLKLSLEGIARSDEISSINNLYRGIRSYIRGSCCKRGKIPLSDVEVLECCKESLDPEVCDLFFKVKEMRIKREPVSYWTVRRFLKYLERVK
;
A
#
# COMPACT_ATOMS: atom_id res chain seq x y z
N MET A 1 -7.49 7.22 -9.91
CA MET A 1 -8.87 6.81 -9.57
C MET A 1 -9.82 7.82 -10.21
N ALA A 2 -11.01 7.39 -10.63
CA ALA A 2 -12.08 8.27 -11.04
C ALA A 2 -13.36 7.93 -10.26
N ILE A 3 -14.00 8.95 -9.68
CA ILE A 3 -15.29 8.80 -9.01
C ILE A 3 -16.36 9.26 -9.99
N THR A 4 -16.96 8.32 -10.70
CA THR A 4 -17.93 8.58 -11.78
C THR A 4 -18.81 7.37 -12.06
N GLN A 5 -20.00 7.62 -12.61
CA GLN A 5 -20.89 6.58 -13.14
C GLN A 5 -20.43 6.08 -14.52
N ASN A 6 -19.58 6.83 -15.24
CA ASN A 6 -19.14 6.47 -16.58
C ASN A 6 -18.04 5.39 -16.55
N LYS A 7 -18.45 4.12 -16.63
CA LYS A 7 -17.54 2.98 -16.68
C LYS A 7 -16.67 2.91 -17.94
N ARG A 8 -17.02 3.61 -19.03
CA ARG A 8 -16.20 3.64 -20.27
C ARG A 8 -14.84 4.26 -20.04
N LEU A 9 -14.75 5.16 -19.06
CA LEU A 9 -13.50 5.82 -18.66
C LEU A 9 -12.41 4.82 -18.24
N LEU A 10 -12.80 3.62 -17.77
CA LEU A 10 -11.84 2.58 -17.41
C LEU A 10 -11.05 2.09 -18.63
N LEU A 11 -11.71 1.96 -19.79
CA LEU A 11 -11.08 1.57 -21.05
C LEU A 11 -10.20 2.70 -21.61
N GLU A 12 -10.69 3.94 -21.54
CA GLU A 12 -9.95 5.12 -22.01
C GLU A 12 -8.68 5.36 -21.19
N LEU A 13 -8.78 5.32 -19.86
CA LEU A 13 -7.60 5.45 -18.99
C LEU A 13 -6.65 4.27 -19.15
N GLY A 14 -7.20 3.06 -19.35
CA GLY A 14 -6.42 1.86 -19.62
C GLY A 14 -5.62 1.95 -20.92
N SER A 15 -6.21 2.47 -22.00
CA SER A 15 -5.52 2.65 -23.29
C SER A 15 -4.41 3.70 -23.22
N MET A 16 -4.50 4.65 -22.30
CA MET A 16 -3.44 5.62 -21.98
C MET A 16 -2.36 5.05 -21.04
N GLY A 17 -2.43 3.77 -20.67
CA GLY A 17 -1.46 3.11 -19.81
C GLY A 17 -1.67 3.32 -18.31
N PHE A 18 -2.80 3.90 -17.89
CA PHE A 18 -3.12 4.06 -16.47
C PHE A 18 -3.81 2.81 -15.91
N SER A 19 -3.33 2.32 -14.77
CA SER A 19 -4.09 1.39 -13.93
C SER A 19 -5.11 2.18 -13.13
N SER A 20 -6.33 2.29 -13.65
CA SER A 20 -7.39 3.11 -13.07
C SER A 20 -8.40 2.29 -12.28
N VAL A 21 -8.86 2.87 -11.17
CA VAL A 21 -10.03 2.40 -10.43
C VAL A 21 -11.15 3.39 -10.71
N VAL A 22 -12.28 2.91 -11.23
CA VAL A 22 -13.49 3.70 -11.48
C VAL A 22 -14.58 3.21 -10.54
N MET A 23 -15.13 4.12 -9.74
CA MET A 23 -16.21 3.80 -8.80
C MET A 23 -17.22 4.93 -8.73
N THR A 24 -18.45 4.64 -8.31
CA THR A 24 -19.47 5.66 -8.09
C THR A 24 -19.20 6.44 -6.79
N GLU A 25 -19.88 7.58 -6.63
CA GLU A 25 -19.83 8.32 -5.36
C GLU A 25 -20.34 7.47 -4.18
N ASP A 26 -21.42 6.72 -4.37
CA ASP A 26 -21.97 5.86 -3.32
C ASP A 26 -21.00 4.73 -2.94
N GLN A 27 -20.33 4.13 -3.94
CA GLN A 27 -19.28 3.15 -3.68
C GLN A 27 -18.12 3.78 -2.91
N PHE A 28 -17.72 4.99 -3.29
CA PHE A 28 -16.66 5.72 -2.58
C PHE A 28 -17.04 5.99 -1.12
N LYS A 29 -18.28 6.42 -0.86
CA LYS A 29 -18.79 6.61 0.52
C LYS A 29 -18.74 5.31 1.32
N ILE A 30 -19.23 4.21 0.74
CA ILE A 30 -19.23 2.89 1.40
C ILE A 30 -17.81 2.46 1.80
N ILE A 31 -16.82 2.60 0.91
CA ILE A 31 -15.45 2.19 1.25
C ILE A 31 -14.82 3.11 2.31
N CYS A 32 -15.22 4.38 2.37
CA CYS A 32 -14.78 5.32 3.41
C CYS A 32 -15.38 5.00 4.79
N GLU A 33 -16.67 4.65 4.83
CA GLU A 33 -17.37 4.27 6.06
C GLU A 33 -16.90 2.93 6.62
N ARG A 34 -16.56 1.98 5.73
CA ARG A 34 -15.98 0.69 6.12
C ARG A 34 -14.53 0.81 6.59
N GLY A 35 -13.88 1.94 6.32
CA GLY A 35 -12.47 2.14 6.63
C GLY A 35 -11.53 1.39 5.68
N GLU A 36 -11.89 1.22 4.41
CA GLU A 36 -10.98 0.63 3.44
C GLU A 36 -9.79 1.59 3.17
N PRO A 37 -8.53 1.11 3.22
CA PRO A 37 -7.36 1.97 3.05
C PRO A 37 -7.34 2.77 1.74
N LEU A 38 -8.01 2.29 0.70
CA LEU A 38 -8.13 2.97 -0.58
C LEU A 38 -8.80 4.35 -0.44
N CYS A 39 -9.83 4.49 0.41
CA CYS A 39 -10.43 5.80 0.69
C CYS A 39 -9.44 6.73 1.38
N TYR A 40 -8.69 6.23 2.37
CA TYR A 40 -7.69 7.03 3.07
C TYR A 40 -6.66 7.63 2.11
N TYR A 41 -6.14 6.82 1.19
CA TYR A 41 -5.20 7.32 0.18
C TYR A 41 -5.84 8.28 -0.83
N ALA A 42 -7.11 8.06 -1.19
CA ALA A 42 -7.84 8.97 -2.07
C ALA A 42 -8.06 10.36 -1.43
N LEU A 43 -8.33 10.41 -0.13
CA LEU A 43 -8.60 11.66 0.58
C LEU A 43 -7.32 12.41 0.98
N TYR A 44 -6.24 11.71 1.32
CA TYR A 44 -5.09 12.32 1.98
C TYR A 44 -3.74 12.16 1.25
N ASP A 45 -3.62 11.24 0.30
CA ASP A 45 -2.36 10.96 -0.44
C ASP A 45 -2.50 11.17 -1.96
N SER A 46 -3.63 11.72 -2.39
CA SER A 46 -3.96 11.90 -3.81
C SER A 46 -4.06 13.36 -4.20
N LYS A 47 -3.66 13.66 -5.44
CA LYS A 47 -3.88 14.96 -6.06
C LYS A 47 -5.15 14.92 -6.91
N VAL A 48 -6.10 15.82 -6.63
CA VAL A 48 -7.28 15.99 -7.48
C VAL A 48 -6.84 16.59 -8.82
N VAL A 49 -7.10 15.88 -9.90
CA VAL A 49 -6.76 16.33 -11.27
C VAL A 49 -7.92 17.12 -11.89
N CYS A 50 -9.16 16.70 -11.62
CA CYS A 50 -10.37 17.36 -12.10
C CYS A 50 -11.55 17.13 -11.12
N GLY A 51 -12.51 18.06 -11.14
CA GLY A 51 -13.68 18.02 -10.27
C GLY A 51 -13.36 18.26 -8.79
N SER A 52 -14.20 17.72 -7.91
CA SER A 52 -14.05 17.79 -6.46
C SER A 52 -14.27 16.42 -5.83
N LEU A 53 -13.56 16.13 -4.74
CA LEU A 53 -13.84 14.92 -3.95
C LEU A 53 -15.21 15.05 -3.26
N PRO A 54 -15.99 13.96 -3.16
CA PRO A 54 -17.21 13.94 -2.37
C PRO A 54 -16.93 14.36 -0.92
N ASN A 55 -17.88 15.05 -0.29
CA ASN A 55 -17.77 15.44 1.11
C ASN A 55 -18.00 14.22 2.02
N VAL A 56 -16.96 13.41 2.20
CA VAL A 56 -16.96 12.21 3.04
C VAL A 56 -15.74 12.21 3.95
N LYS A 57 -15.90 11.66 5.15
CA LYS A 57 -14.80 11.45 6.11
C LYS A 57 -14.42 9.99 6.14
N PHE A 58 -13.12 9.74 6.31
CA PHE A 58 -12.61 8.40 6.53
C PHE A 58 -12.89 7.95 7.98
N VAL A 59 -13.45 6.74 8.13
CA VAL A 59 -13.65 6.11 9.45
C VAL A 59 -12.60 5.01 9.61
N SER A 60 -11.60 5.25 10.46
CA SER A 60 -10.62 4.20 10.79
C SER A 60 -11.27 3.12 11.64
N SER A 61 -11.07 1.85 11.28
CA SER A 61 -11.61 0.70 12.00
C SER A 61 -10.55 -0.40 12.12
N GLU A 62 -10.84 -1.44 12.92
CA GLU A 62 -9.98 -2.63 12.97
C GLU A 62 -9.85 -3.28 11.59
N LEU A 63 -10.91 -3.21 10.77
CA LEU A 63 -10.91 -3.68 9.39
C LEU A 63 -9.84 -2.94 8.56
N THR A 64 -9.65 -1.64 8.76
CA THR A 64 -8.58 -0.87 8.10
C THR A 64 -7.21 -1.51 8.35
N CYS A 65 -6.91 -1.80 9.61
CA CYS A 65 -5.60 -2.29 10.00
C CYS A 65 -5.37 -3.73 9.51
N ASN A 66 -6.41 -4.57 9.59
CA ASN A 66 -6.38 -5.93 9.07
C ASN A 66 -6.23 -5.96 7.55
N GLU A 67 -6.84 -5.01 6.84
CA GLU A 67 -6.73 -4.90 5.39
C GLU A 67 -5.31 -4.47 4.97
N LEU A 68 -4.65 -3.59 5.72
CA LEU A 68 -3.24 -3.25 5.51
C LEU A 68 -2.31 -4.46 5.71
N ASP A 69 -2.58 -5.29 6.72
CA ASP A 69 -1.85 -6.54 6.95
C ASP A 69 -2.10 -7.55 5.80
N ARG A 70 -3.33 -7.63 5.30
CA ARG A 70 -3.69 -8.47 4.14
C ARG A 70 -2.97 -8.01 2.88
N LEU A 71 -2.95 -6.70 2.61
CA LEU A 71 -2.24 -6.09 1.49
C LEU A 71 -0.74 -6.39 1.59
N SER A 72 -0.15 -6.30 2.78
CA SER A 72 1.25 -6.66 3.01
C SER A 72 1.56 -8.09 2.53
N ARG A 73 0.77 -9.07 2.96
CA ARG A 73 0.93 -10.48 2.56
C ARG A 73 0.71 -10.70 1.06
N ALA A 74 -0.26 -10.02 0.46
CA ALA A 74 -0.51 -10.10 -0.98
C ALA A 74 0.68 -9.56 -1.79
N GLN A 75 1.23 -8.42 -1.38
CA GLN A 75 2.39 -7.79 -2.01
C GLN A 75 3.66 -8.63 -1.85
N LEU A 76 3.85 -9.31 -0.72
CA LEU A 76 4.95 -10.27 -0.56
C LEU A 76 4.86 -11.40 -1.59
N LYS A 77 3.66 -11.98 -1.80
CA LYS A 77 3.46 -13.04 -2.80
C LYS A 77 3.82 -12.55 -4.20
N LEU A 78 3.33 -11.37 -4.58
CA LEU A 78 3.66 -10.74 -5.87
C LEU A 78 5.15 -10.45 -6.02
N SER A 79 5.85 -10.13 -4.93
CA SER A 79 7.31 -9.97 -4.95
C SER A 79 8.03 -11.28 -5.28
N LEU A 80 7.63 -12.39 -4.65
CA LEU A 80 8.15 -13.73 -4.93
C LEU A 80 7.86 -14.18 -6.36
N GLU A 81 6.65 -13.94 -6.86
CA GLU A 81 6.29 -14.20 -8.27
C GLU A 81 7.10 -13.34 -9.24
N GLY A 82 7.41 -12.10 -8.87
CA GLY A 82 8.32 -11.23 -9.61
C GLY A 82 9.70 -11.86 -9.74
N ILE A 83 10.28 -12.37 -8.65
CA ILE A 83 11.57 -13.10 -8.68
C ILE A 83 11.48 -14.31 -9.60
N ALA A 84 10.44 -15.13 -9.46
CA ALA A 84 10.27 -16.35 -10.26
C ALA A 84 10.19 -16.07 -11.77
N ARG A 85 9.65 -14.90 -12.15
CA ARG A 85 9.55 -14.45 -13.55
C ARG A 85 10.72 -13.58 -14.01
N SER A 86 11.77 -13.41 -13.19
CA SER A 86 12.88 -12.47 -13.43
C SER A 86 12.42 -11.02 -13.68
N ASP A 87 11.27 -10.64 -13.11
CA ASP A 87 10.71 -9.29 -13.15
C ASP A 87 11.19 -8.51 -11.91
N GLU A 88 12.43 -8.04 -11.99
CA GLU A 88 13.13 -7.39 -10.88
C GLU A 88 12.43 -6.10 -10.44
N ILE A 89 11.94 -5.31 -11.40
CA ILE A 89 11.24 -4.05 -11.16
C ILE A 89 9.94 -4.30 -10.40
N SER A 90 9.12 -5.26 -10.84
CA SER A 90 7.90 -5.61 -10.12
C SER A 90 8.24 -6.19 -8.75
N SER A 91 9.26 -7.04 -8.66
CA SER A 91 9.64 -7.68 -7.40
C SER A 91 10.02 -6.68 -6.31
N ILE A 92 10.90 -5.72 -6.59
CA ILE A 92 11.33 -4.69 -5.62
C ILE A 92 10.17 -3.75 -5.25
N ASN A 93 9.34 -3.37 -6.23
CA ASN A 93 8.18 -2.50 -5.97
C ASN A 93 7.15 -3.18 -5.07
N ASN A 94 6.88 -4.47 -5.29
CA ASN A 94 5.94 -5.23 -4.47
C ASN A 94 6.52 -5.50 -3.08
N LEU A 95 7.81 -5.81 -2.94
CA LEU A 95 8.42 -5.96 -1.61
C LEU A 95 8.32 -4.65 -0.81
N TYR A 96 8.69 -3.54 -1.43
CA TYR A 96 8.59 -2.20 -0.84
C TYR A 96 7.16 -1.90 -0.34
N ARG A 97 6.15 -2.12 -1.21
CA ARG A 97 4.73 -1.94 -0.88
C ARG A 97 4.27 -2.88 0.22
N GLY A 98 4.79 -4.11 0.27
CA GLY A 98 4.50 -5.10 1.29
C GLY A 98 4.97 -4.65 2.67
N ILE A 99 6.25 -4.28 2.78
CA ILE A 99 6.84 -3.81 4.05
C ILE A 99 6.15 -2.52 4.51
N ARG A 100 5.91 -1.56 3.61
CA ARG A 100 5.19 -0.32 3.92
C ARG A 100 3.79 -0.59 4.46
N SER A 101 3.05 -1.52 3.83
CA SER A 101 1.70 -1.90 4.28
C SER A 101 1.71 -2.57 5.65
N TYR A 102 2.71 -3.41 5.94
CA TYR A 102 2.87 -4.04 7.26
C TYR A 102 3.12 -3.02 8.37
N ILE A 103 4.03 -2.07 8.13
CA ILE A 103 4.31 -1.00 9.09
C ILE A 103 3.04 -0.16 9.29
N ARG A 104 2.35 0.22 8.22
CA ARG A 104 1.08 0.95 8.29
C ARG A 104 0.00 0.20 9.07
N GLY A 105 -0.14 -1.12 8.86
CA GLY A 105 -1.09 -1.95 9.60
C GLY A 105 -0.79 -1.97 11.11
N SER A 106 0.49 -2.11 11.46
CA SER A 106 0.95 -2.08 12.85
C SER A 106 0.75 -0.71 13.51
N CYS A 107 0.99 0.38 12.77
CA CYS A 107 0.72 1.74 13.21
C CYS A 107 -0.77 2.04 13.34
N CYS A 108 -1.57 1.53 12.41
CA CYS A 108 -3.02 1.71 12.38
C CYS A 108 -3.67 1.20 13.66
N LYS A 109 -3.19 0.07 14.20
CA LYS A 109 -3.65 -0.49 15.49
C LYS A 109 -3.41 0.44 16.68
N ARG A 110 -2.56 1.46 16.52
CA ARG A 110 -2.26 2.52 17.49
C ARG A 110 -2.91 3.87 17.12
N GLY A 111 -3.80 3.88 16.13
CA GLY A 111 -4.55 5.06 15.70
C GLY A 111 -3.85 5.96 14.68
N LYS A 112 -2.70 5.56 14.10
CA LYS A 112 -1.96 6.35 13.10
C LYS A 112 -1.76 5.58 11.81
N ILE A 113 -2.11 6.17 10.66
CA ILE A 113 -1.84 5.59 9.34
C ILE A 113 -0.82 6.49 8.62
N PRO A 114 0.49 6.20 8.70
CA PRO A 114 1.51 7.07 8.14
C PRO A 114 1.45 7.11 6.60
N LEU A 115 1.53 8.30 6.02
CA LEU A 115 1.44 8.49 4.58
C LEU A 115 2.82 8.49 3.94
N SER A 116 3.68 9.45 4.23
CA SER A 116 5.02 9.56 3.65
C SER A 116 5.98 8.48 4.14
N ASP A 117 7.05 8.23 3.39
CA ASP A 117 8.10 7.30 3.80
C ASP A 117 8.78 7.71 5.11
N VAL A 118 8.84 9.02 5.37
CA VAL A 118 9.37 9.60 6.61
C VAL A 118 8.47 9.20 7.79
N GLU A 119 7.15 9.45 7.67
CA GLU A 119 6.20 9.05 8.70
C GLU A 119 6.15 7.54 8.92
N VAL A 120 6.33 6.75 7.85
CA VAL A 120 6.41 5.27 7.95
C VAL A 120 7.66 4.85 8.74
N LEU A 121 8.82 5.46 8.47
CA LEU A 121 10.05 5.18 9.20
C LEU A 121 9.97 5.58 10.67
N GLU A 122 9.45 6.77 10.96
CA GLU A 122 9.22 7.24 12.33
C GLU A 122 8.31 6.28 13.08
N CYS A 123 7.17 5.95 12.49
CA CYS A 123 6.19 5.06 13.11
C CYS A 123 6.73 3.63 13.31
N CYS A 124 7.61 3.16 12.41
CA CYS A 124 8.29 1.88 12.55
C CYS A 124 9.22 1.90 13.78
N LYS A 125 10.08 2.92 13.89
CA LYS A 125 11.06 3.05 14.99
C LYS A 125 10.40 3.14 16.36
N GLU A 126 9.18 3.66 16.44
CA GLU A 126 8.42 3.77 17.68
C GLU A 126 7.85 2.44 18.19
N SER A 127 7.63 1.44 17.33
CA SER A 127 6.78 0.30 17.71
C SER A 127 7.11 -1.06 17.15
N LEU A 128 8.06 -1.14 16.24
CA LEU A 128 8.43 -2.38 15.59
C LEU A 128 9.87 -2.73 15.90
N ASP A 129 10.19 -4.01 15.70
CA ASP A 129 11.55 -4.51 15.77
C ASP A 129 12.46 -3.66 14.85
N PRO A 130 13.59 -3.13 15.34
CA PRO A 130 14.53 -2.35 14.54
C PRO A 130 14.92 -3.02 13.23
N GLU A 131 14.99 -4.34 13.19
CA GLU A 131 15.34 -5.08 11.97
C GLU A 131 14.30 -4.91 10.85
N VAL A 132 13.01 -4.72 11.18
CA VAL A 132 11.95 -4.43 10.19
C VAL A 132 12.17 -3.05 9.59
N CYS A 133 12.53 -2.08 10.43
CA CYS A 133 12.76 -0.70 10.00
C CYS A 133 14.00 -0.59 9.12
N ASP A 134 15.07 -1.31 9.48
CA ASP A 134 16.28 -1.42 8.65
C ASP A 134 15.99 -2.11 7.32
N LEU A 135 15.17 -3.15 7.32
CA LEU A 135 14.74 -3.81 6.09
C LEU A 135 13.92 -2.87 5.21
N PHE A 136 13.00 -2.08 5.78
CA PHE A 136 12.24 -1.07 5.05
C PHE A 136 13.16 -0.03 4.42
N PHE A 137 14.10 0.53 5.20
CA PHE A 137 15.06 1.51 4.73
C PHE A 137 15.91 0.94 3.59
N LYS A 138 16.47 -0.26 3.76
CA LYS A 138 17.26 -0.93 2.72
C LYS A 138 16.46 -1.14 1.43
N VAL A 139 15.25 -1.68 1.52
CA VAL A 139 14.40 -1.96 0.35
C VAL A 139 13.97 -0.66 -0.34
N LYS A 140 13.73 0.42 0.41
CA LYS A 140 13.48 1.74 -0.14
C LYS A 140 14.67 2.24 -0.96
N GLU A 141 15.88 2.16 -0.42
CA GLU A 141 17.10 2.57 -1.12
C GLU A 141 17.32 1.76 -2.40
N MET A 142 17.18 0.42 -2.32
CA MET A 142 17.26 -0.47 -3.49
C MET A 142 16.23 -0.08 -4.55
N ARG A 143 14.99 0.22 -4.15
CA ARG A 143 13.93 0.67 -5.07
C ARG A 143 14.29 1.97 -5.79
N ILE A 144 14.82 2.95 -5.07
CA ILE A 144 15.24 4.25 -5.65
C ILE A 144 16.36 4.04 -6.67
N LYS A 145 17.34 3.19 -6.33
CA LYS A 145 18.47 2.85 -7.20
C LYS A 145 18.13 1.84 -8.31
N ARG A 146 16.90 1.30 -8.31
CA ARG A 146 16.43 0.23 -9.20
C ARG A 146 17.31 -1.03 -9.11
N GLU A 147 17.81 -1.33 -7.92
CA GLU A 147 18.58 -2.53 -7.66
C GLU A 147 17.65 -3.75 -7.52
N PRO A 148 18.03 -4.91 -8.08
CA PRO A 148 17.25 -6.12 -7.97
C PRO A 148 17.21 -6.62 -6.54
N VAL A 149 16.05 -7.15 -6.15
CA VAL A 149 15.90 -7.76 -4.82
C VAL A 149 16.17 -9.25 -4.85
N SER A 150 16.97 -9.72 -3.90
CA SER A 150 17.26 -11.14 -3.76
C SER A 150 16.12 -11.89 -3.07
N TYR A 151 15.98 -13.17 -3.40
CA TYR A 151 15.07 -14.09 -2.70
C TYR A 151 15.27 -14.07 -1.18
N TRP A 152 16.53 -13.96 -0.72
CA TRP A 152 16.86 -13.88 0.70
C TRP A 152 16.31 -12.63 1.37
N THR A 153 16.31 -11.49 0.67
CA THR A 153 15.73 -10.23 1.20
C THR A 153 14.22 -10.36 1.35
N VAL A 154 13.55 -10.96 0.37
CA VAL A 154 12.10 -11.25 0.45
C VAL A 154 11.79 -12.25 1.56
N ARG A 155 12.60 -13.30 1.73
CA ARG A 155 12.49 -14.29 2.82
C ARG A 155 12.68 -13.67 4.21
N ARG A 156 13.55 -12.67 4.36
CA ARG A 156 13.66 -11.92 5.63
C ARG A 156 12.34 -11.28 6.00
N PHE A 157 11.66 -10.65 5.03
CA PHE A 157 10.35 -10.06 5.30
C PHE A 157 9.29 -11.11 5.67
N LEU A 158 9.25 -12.24 4.94
CA LEU A 158 8.35 -13.35 5.24
C LEU A 158 8.45 -13.82 6.70
N LYS A 159 9.67 -13.94 7.24
CA LYS A 159 9.90 -14.34 8.63
C LYS A 159 9.20 -13.41 9.63
N TYR A 160 9.20 -12.10 9.41
CA TYR A 160 8.48 -11.17 10.29
C TYR A 160 6.96 -11.35 10.20
N LEU A 161 6.43 -11.60 9.00
CA LEU A 161 5.00 -11.85 8.80
C LEU A 161 4.51 -13.18 9.40
N GLU A 162 5.41 -14.14 9.61
CA GLU A 162 5.14 -15.43 10.25
C GLU A 162 5.22 -15.37 11.78
N ARG A 163 6.02 -14.46 12.34
CA ARG A 163 6.16 -14.26 13.80
C ARG A 163 4.92 -13.65 14.47
N VAL A 164 4.04 -13.01 13.70
CA VAL A 164 2.82 -12.34 14.20
C VAL A 164 1.58 -13.25 14.05
N LYS A 165 1.71 -14.53 14.39
CA LYS A 165 0.60 -15.49 14.42
C LYS A 165 0.20 -15.81 15.86
#